data_AF-A0A3B9A3G3-F1
#
_entry.id   AF-A0A3B9A3G3-F1
#
_cell.length_a   1.000
_cell.length_b   1.000
_cell.length_c   1.000
_cell.angle_alpha   90.00
_cell.angle_beta   90.00
_cell.angle_gamma   90.00
#
_symmetry.space_group_name_H-M   'P 1'
#
loop_
_entity.id
_entity.type
_entity.pdbx_description
1 polymer ?
#
loop_
_entity_poly.entity_id
_entity_poly.type
_entity_poly.pdbx_seq_one_letter_code
_entity_poly.pdbx_strand_id
1 'polypeptide(L)'
;ITEQGLADVRGLAPKDRAKRIIEKCAHPAYKDQLNEYLAIASADCLKRKVGHEPQLWDRAFKMHLNLEKNGTMKVKNWDVKVDLCE
;
A
#
# COMPACT_ATOMS: atom_id res chain seq x y z
N ILE A 1 -7.22 -7.06 13.87
CA ILE A 1 -7.05 -8.47 14.31
C ILE A 1 -7.37 -9.32 13.09
N THR A 2 -6.48 -10.22 12.73
CA THR A 2 -6.67 -11.23 11.66
C THR A 2 -6.15 -12.58 12.19
N GLU A 3 -6.27 -13.64 11.40
CA GLU A 3 -5.67 -14.95 11.69
C GLU A 3 -4.14 -14.91 11.77
N GLN A 4 -3.52 -13.91 11.13
CA GLN A 4 -2.06 -13.68 11.20
C GLN A 4 -1.61 -13.03 12.50
N GLY A 5 -2.51 -12.33 13.21
CA GLY A 5 -2.20 -11.69 14.49
C GLY A 5 -2.96 -10.39 14.78
N LEU A 6 -2.45 -9.66 15.76
CA LEU A 6 -3.02 -8.42 16.29
C LEU A 6 -2.03 -7.25 16.12
N ALA A 7 -2.52 -6.15 15.53
CA ALA A 7 -1.81 -4.89 15.41
C ALA A 7 -2.37 -3.87 16.40
N ASP A 8 -1.63 -3.56 17.47
CA ASP A 8 -1.92 -2.39 18.31
C ASP A 8 -1.32 -1.14 17.65
N VAL A 9 -2.18 -0.15 17.41
CA VAL A 9 -1.89 1.07 16.64
C VAL A 9 -2.16 2.36 17.44
N ARG A 10 -2.41 2.25 18.74
CA ARG A 10 -2.62 3.40 19.62
C ARG A 10 -1.31 4.20 19.75
N GLY A 11 -1.40 5.53 19.63
CA GLY A 11 -0.25 6.43 19.74
C GLY A 11 0.77 6.40 18.58
N LEU A 12 0.49 5.66 17.50
CA LEU A 12 1.40 5.57 16.34
C LEU A 12 1.03 6.58 15.24
N ALA A 13 2.04 7.14 14.58
CA ALA A 13 1.88 7.95 13.37
C ALA A 13 1.43 7.10 12.17
N PRO A 14 0.78 7.65 11.12
CA PRO A 14 0.20 6.87 10.02
C PRO A 14 1.17 5.87 9.37
N LYS A 15 2.43 6.27 9.16
CA LYS A 15 3.47 5.38 8.60
C LYS A 15 3.79 4.19 9.51
N ASP A 16 3.87 4.42 10.82
CA ASP A 16 4.19 3.37 11.79
C ASP A 16 2.98 2.45 12.00
N ARG A 17 1.76 3.00 11.93
CA ARG A 17 0.52 2.22 11.88
C ARG A 17 0.51 1.28 10.67
N ALA A 18 0.81 1.80 9.48
CA ALA A 18 0.86 1.00 8.26
C ALA A 18 1.88 -0.14 8.38
N LYS A 19 3.12 0.16 8.81
CA LYS A 19 4.14 -0.87 9.07
C LYS A 19 3.65 -1.94 10.05
N ARG A 20 3.06 -1.53 11.17
CA ARG A 20 2.56 -2.46 12.20
C ARG A 20 1.44 -3.36 11.68
N ILE A 21 0.51 -2.80 10.90
CA ILE A 21 -0.59 -3.56 10.30
C ILE A 21 -0.05 -4.56 9.27
N ILE A 22 0.86 -4.14 8.39
CA ILE A 22 1.47 -5.02 7.39
C ILE A 22 2.27 -6.13 8.07
N GLU A 23 3.00 -5.81 9.15
CA GLU A 23 3.80 -6.77 9.88
C GLU A 23 2.95 -7.85 10.58
N LYS A 24 1.90 -7.43 11.31
CA LYS A 24 1.16 -8.30 12.24
C LYS A 24 -0.15 -8.87 11.70
N CYS A 25 -0.73 -8.27 10.66
CA CYS A 25 -2.08 -8.63 10.22
C CYS A 25 -2.18 -9.00 8.73
N ALA A 26 -1.27 -8.55 7.87
CA ALA A 26 -1.35 -8.88 6.44
C ALA A 26 -1.00 -10.35 6.18
N HIS A 27 -1.78 -10.99 5.31
CA HIS A 27 -1.53 -12.36 4.87
C HIS A 27 -0.15 -12.46 4.17
N PRO A 28 0.64 -13.53 4.39
CA PRO A 28 2.00 -13.67 3.84
C PRO A 28 2.09 -13.41 2.33
N ALA A 29 1.09 -13.90 1.57
CA ALA A 29 1.02 -13.71 0.13
C ALA A 29 0.86 -12.24 -0.36
N TYR A 30 0.54 -11.30 0.52
CA TYR A 30 0.36 -9.87 0.19
C TYR A 30 1.30 -8.94 0.94
N LYS A 31 2.04 -9.44 1.94
CA LYS A 31 2.88 -8.65 2.81
C LYS A 31 3.96 -7.89 2.05
N ASP A 32 4.63 -8.56 1.11
CA ASP A 32 5.69 -7.95 0.29
C ASP A 32 5.13 -6.85 -0.63
N GLN A 33 4.00 -7.13 -1.29
CA GLN A 33 3.32 -6.16 -2.16
C GLN A 33 2.89 -4.89 -1.39
N LEU A 34 2.38 -5.03 -0.16
CA LEU A 34 2.00 -3.89 0.68
C LEU A 34 3.22 -3.10 1.18
N ASN A 35 4.31 -3.79 1.55
CA ASN A 35 5.56 -3.14 1.94
C ASN A 35 6.17 -2.36 0.77
N GLU A 36 6.14 -2.93 -0.44
CA GLU A 36 6.60 -2.27 -1.65
C GLU A 36 5.81 -0.99 -1.93
N TYR A 37 4.48 -1.03 -1.85
CA TYR A 37 3.65 0.17 -1.97
C TYR A 37 4.03 1.25 -0.96
N LEU A 38 4.15 0.88 0.31
CA LEU A 38 4.49 1.81 1.39
C LEU A 38 5.89 2.43 1.17
N ALA A 39 6.85 1.66 0.67
CA ALA A 39 8.20 2.13 0.36
C ALA A 39 8.20 3.14 -0.78
N ILE A 40 7.54 2.83 -1.90
CA ILE A 40 7.48 3.71 -3.07
C ILE A 40 6.71 5.00 -2.73
N ALA A 41 5.55 4.88 -2.07
CA ALA A 41 4.76 6.04 -1.65
C ALA A 41 5.53 6.92 -0.65
N SER A 42 6.25 6.31 0.30
CA SER A 42 7.08 7.05 1.26
C SER A 42 8.20 7.82 0.57
N ALA A 43 8.90 7.19 -0.39
CA ALA A 43 9.99 7.82 -1.11
C ALA A 43 9.52 9.06 -1.91
N ASP A 44 8.43 8.91 -2.67
CA ASP A 44 7.86 10.02 -3.47
C ASP A 44 7.37 11.17 -2.56
N CYS A 45 6.52 10.85 -1.58
CA CYS A 45 5.91 11.86 -0.72
C CYS A 45 6.94 12.59 0.14
N LEU A 46 7.99 11.91 0.62
CA LEU A 46 9.07 12.56 1.37
C LEU A 46 9.89 13.50 0.49
N LYS A 47 10.22 13.09 -0.75
CA LYS A 47 10.90 13.97 -1.72
C LYS A 47 10.11 15.26 -1.97
N ARG A 48 8.77 15.16 -1.99
CA ARG A 48 7.83 16.27 -2.17
C ARG A 48 7.49 17.02 -0.88
N LYS A 49 8.06 16.63 0.27
CA LYS A 49 7.78 17.20 1.61
C LYS A 49 6.30 17.09 2.05
N VAL A 50 5.58 16.05 1.60
CA VAL A 50 4.16 15.77 1.92
C VAL A 50 3.96 14.35 2.48
N GLY A 51 4.83 13.94 3.41
CA GLY A 51 4.97 12.54 3.85
C GLY A 51 4.22 12.11 5.11
N HIS A 52 3.24 12.88 5.62
CA HIS A 52 2.50 12.51 6.84
C HIS A 52 1.77 11.17 6.68
N GLU A 53 1.01 11.05 5.60
CA GLU A 53 0.32 9.82 5.19
C GLU A 53 0.65 9.57 3.71
N PRO A 54 1.72 8.82 3.41
CA PRO A 54 2.22 8.68 2.05
C PRO A 54 1.27 7.83 1.20
N GLN A 55 0.67 8.43 0.18
CA GLN A 55 -0.26 7.78 -0.75
C GLN A 55 0.04 8.21 -2.19
N LEU A 56 -0.15 7.28 -3.13
CA LEU A 56 0.01 7.52 -4.56
C LEU A 56 -1.35 7.35 -5.24
N TRP A 57 -1.93 8.47 -5.69
CA TRP A 57 -3.30 8.53 -6.22
C TRP A 57 -3.49 7.70 -7.49
N ASP A 58 -2.45 7.59 -8.30
CA ASP A 58 -2.40 6.75 -9.52
C ASP A 58 -2.40 5.24 -9.21
N ARG A 59 -2.09 4.84 -7.97
CA ARG A 59 -1.88 3.44 -7.56
C ARG A 59 -2.74 2.98 -6.40
N ALA A 60 -3.36 3.89 -5.66
CA ALA A 60 -4.12 3.59 -4.43
C ALA A 60 -5.17 2.48 -4.64
N PHE A 61 -5.81 2.46 -5.81
CA PHE A 61 -6.83 1.47 -6.17
C PHE A 61 -6.32 0.32 -7.05
N LYS A 62 -5.02 0.22 -7.32
CA LYS A 62 -4.46 -0.75 -8.29
C LYS A 62 -4.79 -2.20 -7.96
N MET A 63 -4.77 -2.59 -6.69
CA MET A 63 -5.16 -3.95 -6.26
C MET A 63 -6.62 -4.28 -6.60
N HIS A 64 -7.52 -3.31 -6.40
CA HIS A 64 -8.95 -3.45 -6.70
C HIS A 64 -9.19 -3.52 -8.20
N LEU A 65 -8.54 -2.66 -8.99
CA LEU A 65 -8.61 -2.68 -10.46
C LEU A 65 -8.05 -3.98 -11.04
N ASN A 66 -7.00 -4.54 -10.44
CA ASN A 66 -6.46 -5.83 -10.86
C ASN A 66 -7.40 -6.99 -10.50
N LEU A 67 -8.11 -6.91 -9.38
CA LEU A 67 -9.13 -7.88 -9.00
C LEU A 67 -10.28 -7.86 -10.00
N GLU A 68 -10.78 -6.69 -10.37
CA GLU A 68 -11.84 -6.53 -11.37
C GLU A 68 -11.44 -7.16 -12.72
N LYS A 69 -10.22 -6.87 -13.21
CA LYS A 69 -9.78 -7.30 -14.54
C LYS A 69 -9.28 -8.74 -14.60
N ASN A 70 -8.59 -9.21 -13.56
CA ASN A 70 -7.84 -10.47 -13.58
C ASN A 70 -8.31 -11.47 -12.51
N GLY A 71 -9.34 -11.15 -11.72
CA GLY A 71 -9.86 -12.02 -10.66
C GLY A 71 -8.94 -12.17 -9.45
N THR A 72 -7.89 -11.35 -9.30
CA THR A 72 -6.95 -11.41 -8.18
C THR A 72 -6.42 -10.04 -7.76
N MET A 73 -6.14 -9.82 -6.47
CA MET A 73 -5.49 -8.59 -5.99
C MET A 73 -3.95 -8.60 -6.10
N LYS A 74 -3.35 -9.73 -6.54
CA LYS A 74 -1.90 -9.84 -6.72
C LYS A 74 -1.46 -9.07 -7.97
N VAL A 75 -0.67 -8.02 -7.78
CA VAL A 75 -0.12 -7.23 -8.89
C VAL A 75 1.26 -7.76 -9.28
N LYS A 76 1.60 -7.69 -10.57
CA LYS A 76 2.95 -8.06 -11.06
C LYS A 76 4.00 -6.99 -10.74
N ASN A 77 3.60 -5.73 -10.72
CA ASN A 77 4.41 -4.55 -10.38
C ASN A 77 3.49 -3.37 -10.04
N TRP A 78 4.07 -2.22 -9.66
CA TRP A 78 3.34 -0.98 -9.35
C TRP A 78 3.27 0.05 -10.49
N ASP A 79 3.69 -0.30 -11.71
CA ASP A 79 3.67 0.59 -12.88
C ASP A 79 2.25 1.02 -13.28
N VAL A 80 2.03 2.30 -13.52
CA VAL A 80 0.74 2.82 -13.96
C VAL A 80 0.83 3.21 -15.44
N LYS A 81 -0.14 2.75 -16.22
CA LYS A 81 -0.40 3.30 -17.55
C LYS A 81 -1.47 4.37 -17.37
N VAL A 82 -1.04 5.62 -17.30
CA VAL A 82 -1.96 6.76 -17.23
C VAL A 82 -2.17 7.24 -18.66
N ASP A 83 -3.36 7.00 -19.19
CA ASP A 83 -3.82 7.72 -20.37
C ASP A 83 -4.38 9.05 -19.84
N LEU A 84 -3.59 10.11 -19.97
CA LEU A 84 -4.08 11.45 -19.65
C LEU A 84 -5.15 11.81 -20.68
N CYS A 85 -6.26 12.39 -20.23
CA CYS A 85 -7.16 13.08 -21.15
C CYS A 85 -6.35 14.19 -21.83
N GLU A 86 -6.49 14.29 -23.16
CA GLU A 86 -5.90 15.38 -23.95
C GLU A 86 -6.24 16.76 -23.37
#